data_AF-F2QVW2-F1
#
_entry.id   AF-F2QVW2-F1
#
_cell.length_a   1.000
_cell.length_b   1.000
_cell.length_c   1.000
_cell.angle_alpha   90.00
_cell.angle_beta   90.00
_cell.angle_gamma   90.00
#
_symmetry.space_group_name_H-M   'P 1'
#
loop_
_entity.id
_entity.type
_entity.pdbx_description
1 polymer ?
#
loop_
_entity_poly.entity_id
_entity_poly.type
_entity_poly.pdbx_seq_one_letter_code
_entity_poly.pdbx_strand_id
1 'polypeptide(L)'
;MYERCEVSLLAIFLQRDRGRKVIWLTVGLITVILVIIKISSSKSTATDLQKVLKNANILPQDVINYNSRKVTDELASKLDEIQKKYLSKQDDRISKLEAERADLLEQVRFLRNPPAGSSLREKLAYLFPYNENGKFPAYIWQTWKYGLNDDRFGEKFKEGETQWASKNPGFVHELFNDDTSGVFIHHLYINVPEVIKAYELLPNIILKMDFFRYLVLYAKGGVYADVDTMPLQPVPNWIPENVSPKSIGMIIGIQNDANNPDWKKITYIVYNFPIGVFKRSLVTQS
;
A
#
# COMPACT_ATOMS: atom_id res chain seq x y z
N MET A 1 -34.90 40.12 -52.65
CA MET A 1 -35.82 39.16 -52.01
C MET A 1 -35.59 37.73 -52.53
N TYR A 2 -34.34 37.29 -52.72
CA TYR A 2 -34.03 35.97 -53.31
C TYR A 2 -32.65 35.43 -52.87
N GLU A 3 -32.27 35.57 -51.59
CA GLU A 3 -30.97 35.05 -51.11
C GLU A 3 -31.04 34.30 -49.76
N ARG A 4 -32.23 34.10 -49.17
CA ARG A 4 -32.38 33.35 -47.92
C ARG A 4 -32.95 31.93 -48.06
N CYS A 5 -33.18 31.43 -49.28
CA CYS A 5 -33.82 30.13 -49.48
C CYS A 5 -32.84 28.95 -49.71
N GLU A 6 -31.62 29.17 -50.21
CA GLU A 6 -30.72 28.05 -50.54
C GLU A 6 -30.01 27.43 -49.33
N VAL A 7 -29.80 28.19 -48.24
CA VAL A 7 -29.03 27.71 -47.09
C VAL A 7 -29.81 26.67 -46.27
N SER A 8 -31.14 26.69 -46.29
CA SER A 8 -31.97 25.69 -45.58
C SER A 8 -32.03 24.34 -46.29
N LEU A 9 -31.96 24.29 -47.63
CA LEU A 9 -32.04 23.03 -48.37
C LEU A 9 -30.74 22.21 -48.29
N LEU A 10 -29.58 22.87 -48.27
CA LEU A 10 -28.29 22.20 -48.08
C LEU A 10 -28.11 21.64 -46.66
N ALA A 11 -28.64 22.32 -45.63
CA ALA A 11 -28.62 21.81 -44.26
C ALA A 11 -29.50 20.56 -44.09
N ILE A 12 -30.68 20.52 -44.71
CA ILE A 12 -31.58 19.36 -44.72
C ILE A 12 -30.94 18.19 -45.51
N PHE A 13 -30.24 18.47 -46.60
CA PHE A 13 -29.56 17.44 -47.40
C PHE A 13 -28.35 16.83 -46.68
N LEU A 14 -27.54 17.65 -45.99
CA LEU A 14 -26.39 17.18 -45.20
C LEU A 14 -26.81 16.42 -43.92
N GLN A 15 -27.95 16.76 -43.33
CA GLN A 15 -28.52 16.05 -42.19
C GLN A 15 -29.10 14.68 -42.59
N ARG A 16 -29.61 14.55 -43.83
CA ARG A 16 -30.12 13.29 -44.40
C ARG A 16 -29.02 12.27 -44.72
N ASP A 17 -27.85 12.73 -45.17
CA ASP A 17 -26.72 11.83 -45.49
C ASP A 17 -26.00 11.31 -44.22
N ARG A 18 -25.92 12.14 -43.17
CA ARG A 18 -25.31 11.75 -41.88
C ARG A 18 -26.13 10.66 -41.17
N GLY A 19 -27.46 10.73 -41.23
CA GLY A 19 -28.36 9.69 -40.68
C GLY A 19 -28.21 8.33 -41.36
N ARG A 20 -28.07 8.30 -42.70
CA ARG A 20 -27.84 7.04 -43.44
C ARG A 20 -26.51 6.40 -43.08
N LYS A 21 -25.44 7.16 -42.91
CA LYS A 21 -24.12 6.64 -42.51
C LYS A 21 -24.14 6.05 -41.10
N VAL A 22 -24.86 6.66 -40.16
CA VAL A 22 -25.04 6.12 -38.79
C VAL A 22 -25.86 4.82 -38.81
N ILE A 23 -26.89 4.73 -39.67
CA ILE A 23 -27.67 3.49 -39.84
C ILE A 23 -26.79 2.37 -40.41
N TRP A 24 -25.97 2.65 -41.42
CA TRP A 24 -25.06 1.63 -41.97
C TRP A 24 -23.98 1.18 -40.99
N LEU A 25 -23.45 2.07 -40.15
CA LEU A 25 -22.48 1.72 -39.11
C LEU A 25 -23.10 0.87 -38.00
N THR A 26 -24.33 1.18 -37.57
CA THR A 26 -25.03 0.40 -36.54
C THR A 26 -25.44 -0.99 -37.06
N VAL A 27 -25.90 -1.08 -38.31
CA VAL A 27 -26.17 -2.38 -38.95
C VAL A 27 -24.88 -3.20 -39.10
N GLY A 28 -23.77 -2.58 -39.48
CA GLY A 28 -22.46 -3.24 -39.54
C GLY A 28 -21.96 -3.75 -38.17
N LEU A 29 -22.17 -2.98 -37.11
CA LEU A 29 -21.81 -3.42 -35.75
C LEU A 29 -22.67 -4.61 -35.31
N ILE A 30 -23.98 -4.57 -35.59
CA ILE A 30 -24.91 -5.66 -35.26
C ILE A 30 -24.56 -6.94 -36.03
N THR A 31 -24.19 -6.86 -37.30
CA THR A 31 -23.79 -8.04 -38.08
C THR A 31 -22.47 -8.63 -37.58
N VAL A 32 -21.50 -7.80 -37.18
CA VAL A 32 -20.26 -8.28 -36.54
C VAL A 32 -20.56 -8.97 -35.21
N ILE A 33 -21.43 -8.40 -34.38
CA ILE A 33 -21.86 -9.02 -33.11
C ILE A 33 -22.56 -10.36 -33.38
N LEU A 34 -23.44 -10.45 -34.37
CA LEU A 34 -24.09 -11.70 -34.76
C LEU A 34 -23.11 -12.75 -35.29
N VAL A 35 -22.08 -12.32 -36.03
CA VAL A 35 -21.00 -13.20 -36.50
C VAL A 35 -20.15 -13.70 -35.31
N ILE A 36 -19.82 -12.84 -34.35
CA ILE A 36 -19.10 -13.23 -33.11
C ILE A 36 -19.94 -14.21 -32.29
N ILE A 37 -21.25 -13.98 -32.15
CA ILE A 37 -22.18 -14.91 -31.48
C ILE A 37 -22.24 -16.23 -32.24
N LYS A 38 -22.27 -16.22 -33.58
CA LYS A 38 -22.30 -17.44 -34.40
C LYS A 38 -20.98 -18.22 -34.37
N ILE A 39 -19.85 -17.53 -34.27
CA ILE A 39 -18.52 -18.13 -34.06
C ILE A 39 -18.41 -18.71 -32.65
N SER A 40 -18.89 -17.99 -31.63
CA SER A 40 -18.95 -18.47 -30.24
C SER A 40 -19.96 -19.61 -30.04
N SER A 41 -21.00 -19.65 -30.87
CA SER A 41 -22.02 -20.71 -30.93
C SER A 41 -21.60 -21.92 -31.79
N SER A 42 -20.42 -21.91 -32.42
CA SER A 42 -19.90 -23.05 -33.15
C SER A 42 -19.52 -24.17 -32.18
N LYS A 43 -20.46 -25.09 -31.93
CA LYS A 43 -20.42 -26.54 -31.60
C LYS A 43 -19.17 -27.24 -30.98
N SER A 44 -18.08 -26.56 -30.62
CA SER A 44 -16.83 -27.15 -30.11
C SER A 44 -16.77 -27.23 -28.58
N THR A 45 -17.37 -26.28 -27.87
CA THR A 45 -17.35 -26.24 -26.40
C THR A 45 -18.22 -27.32 -25.76
N ALA A 46 -19.32 -27.71 -26.41
CA ALA A 46 -20.18 -28.78 -25.91
C ALA A 46 -19.48 -30.15 -25.91
N THR A 47 -18.64 -30.42 -26.91
CA THR A 47 -17.91 -31.70 -27.01
C THR A 47 -16.75 -31.80 -26.03
N ASP A 48 -16.09 -30.69 -25.69
CA ASP A 48 -15.01 -30.67 -24.70
C ASP A 48 -15.54 -30.66 -23.27
N LEU A 49 -16.65 -29.95 -23.00
CA LEU A 49 -17.31 -30.01 -21.70
C LEU A 49 -17.84 -31.42 -21.43
N GLN A 50 -18.46 -32.08 -22.42
CA GLN A 50 -18.92 -33.46 -22.28
C GLN A 50 -17.76 -34.45 -22.05
N LYS A 51 -16.59 -34.23 -22.67
CA LYS A 51 -15.40 -35.05 -22.43
C LYS A 51 -14.84 -34.85 -21.03
N VAL A 52 -14.75 -33.60 -20.55
CA VAL A 52 -14.30 -33.28 -19.19
C VAL A 52 -15.25 -33.86 -18.14
N LEU A 53 -16.57 -33.75 -18.38
CA LEU A 53 -17.61 -34.32 -17.51
C LEU A 53 -17.62 -35.85 -17.49
N LYS A 54 -17.35 -36.51 -18.64
CA LYS A 54 -17.16 -37.96 -18.72
C LYS A 54 -15.89 -38.44 -18.02
N ASN A 55 -14.76 -37.74 -18.21
CA ASN A 55 -13.48 -38.12 -17.62
C ASN A 55 -13.45 -37.95 -16.08
N ALA A 56 -14.32 -37.08 -15.56
CA ALA A 56 -14.44 -36.84 -14.13
C ALA A 56 -15.38 -37.84 -13.40
N ASN A 57 -15.99 -38.81 -14.11
CA ASN A 57 -16.91 -39.81 -13.55
C ASN A 57 -18.10 -39.19 -12.76
N ILE A 58 -18.52 -37.97 -13.13
CA ILE A 58 -19.52 -37.19 -12.38
C ILE A 58 -20.97 -37.65 -12.67
N LEU A 59 -21.21 -38.41 -13.74
CA LEU A 59 -22.56 -38.83 -14.14
C LEU A 59 -22.70 -40.36 -14.14
N PRO A 60 -23.55 -40.95 -13.26
CA PRO A 60 -24.05 -42.32 -13.43
C PRO A 60 -24.85 -42.43 -14.73
N GLN A 61 -24.79 -43.57 -15.43
CA GLN A 61 -25.45 -43.76 -16.74
C GLN A 61 -26.99 -43.74 -16.74
N ASP A 62 -27.63 -43.57 -15.58
CA ASP A 62 -29.05 -43.90 -15.40
C ASP A 62 -29.98 -42.66 -15.31
N VAL A 63 -29.60 -41.53 -15.90
CA VAL A 63 -30.32 -40.24 -15.73
C VAL A 63 -31.58 -40.11 -16.61
N ILE A 64 -31.94 -41.10 -17.43
CA ILE A 64 -33.04 -40.92 -18.40
C ILE A 64 -34.45 -41.07 -17.79
N ASN A 65 -34.66 -41.66 -16.61
CA ASN A 65 -36.05 -41.84 -16.15
C ASN A 65 -36.22 -42.03 -14.62
N TYR A 66 -36.22 -40.95 -13.83
CA TYR A 66 -36.83 -40.91 -12.49
C TYR A 66 -36.95 -39.45 -11.97
N ASN A 67 -37.99 -39.15 -11.17
CA ASN A 67 -38.39 -37.83 -10.65
C ASN A 67 -37.25 -36.78 -10.50
N SER A 68 -37.19 -35.83 -11.44
CA SER A 68 -35.99 -35.00 -11.69
C SER A 68 -35.68 -33.94 -10.64
N ARG A 69 -36.64 -33.49 -9.81
CA ARG A 69 -36.42 -32.37 -8.88
C ARG A 69 -35.50 -32.68 -7.69
N LYS A 70 -35.58 -33.89 -7.12
CA LYS A 70 -34.76 -34.24 -5.94
C LYS A 70 -33.29 -34.52 -6.31
N VAL A 71 -33.05 -35.04 -7.52
CA VAL A 71 -31.71 -35.34 -8.04
C VAL A 71 -30.99 -34.08 -8.52
N THR A 72 -31.71 -33.10 -9.07
CA THR A 72 -31.12 -31.81 -9.46
C THR A 72 -30.63 -31.02 -8.24
N ASP A 73 -31.36 -31.08 -7.13
CA ASP A 73 -30.99 -30.38 -5.88
C ASP A 73 -29.77 -31.03 -5.22
N GLU A 74 -29.68 -32.37 -5.23
CA GLU A 74 -28.51 -33.08 -4.72
C GLU A 74 -27.26 -32.82 -5.57
N LEU A 75 -27.39 -32.80 -6.90
CA LEU A 75 -26.31 -32.46 -7.82
C LEU A 75 -25.84 -31.01 -7.62
N ALA A 76 -26.77 -30.07 -7.45
CA ALA A 76 -26.46 -28.67 -7.17
C ALA A 76 -25.69 -28.51 -5.85
N SER A 77 -26.13 -29.20 -4.78
CA SER A 77 -25.45 -29.15 -3.48
C SER A 77 -24.01 -29.68 -3.52
N LYS A 78 -23.77 -30.77 -4.27
CA LYS A 78 -22.43 -31.32 -4.46
C LYS A 78 -21.55 -30.41 -5.33
N LEU A 79 -22.14 -29.74 -6.32
CA LEU A 79 -21.42 -28.77 -7.15
C LEU A 79 -20.98 -27.55 -6.32
N ASP A 80 -21.86 -27.04 -5.46
CA ASP A 80 -21.55 -25.95 -4.53
C ASP A 80 -20.49 -26.36 -3.50
N GLU A 81 -20.56 -27.59 -2.97
CA GLU A 81 -19.56 -28.11 -2.05
C GLU A 81 -18.18 -28.25 -2.71
N ILE A 82 -18.15 -28.79 -3.93
CA ILE A 82 -16.94 -28.89 -4.74
C ILE A 82 -16.38 -27.50 -5.02
N GLN A 83 -17.22 -26.56 -5.46
CA GLN A 83 -16.81 -25.19 -5.73
C GLN A 83 -16.22 -24.53 -4.48
N LYS A 84 -16.89 -24.67 -3.34
CA LYS A 84 -16.42 -24.13 -2.05
C LYS A 84 -15.09 -24.74 -1.63
N LYS A 85 -14.90 -26.05 -1.83
CA LYS A 85 -13.65 -26.77 -1.55
C LYS A 85 -12.52 -26.36 -2.50
N TYR A 86 -12.83 -26.09 -3.77
CA TYR A 86 -11.86 -25.57 -4.73
C TYR A 86 -11.47 -24.13 -4.40
N LEU A 87 -12.42 -23.27 -4.07
CA LEU A 87 -12.14 -21.90 -3.63
C LEU A 87 -11.28 -21.89 -2.37
N SER A 88 -11.66 -22.62 -1.33
CA SER A 88 -10.87 -22.66 -0.09
C SER A 88 -9.44 -23.15 -0.33
N LYS A 89 -9.27 -24.17 -1.19
CA LYS A 89 -7.95 -24.68 -1.54
C LYS A 89 -7.12 -23.70 -2.39
N GLN A 90 -7.78 -22.88 -3.22
CA GLN A 90 -7.11 -21.80 -3.94
C GLN A 90 -6.68 -20.70 -2.98
N ASP A 91 -7.56 -20.29 -2.07
CA ASP A 91 -7.26 -19.27 -1.06
C ASP A 91 -6.10 -19.71 -0.17
N ASP A 92 -6.11 -20.95 0.32
CA ASP A 92 -5.00 -21.53 1.11
C ASP A 92 -3.67 -21.49 0.35
N ARG A 93 -3.71 -21.79 -0.96
CA ARG A 93 -2.52 -21.78 -1.81
C ARG A 93 -2.02 -20.35 -2.04
N ILE A 94 -2.93 -19.40 -2.25
CA ILE A 94 -2.59 -17.97 -2.38
C ILE A 94 -1.94 -17.49 -1.09
N SER A 95 -2.54 -17.75 0.07
CA SER A 95 -1.96 -17.36 1.35
C SER A 95 -0.58 -17.97 1.60
N LYS A 96 -0.38 -19.24 1.21
CA LYS A 96 0.94 -19.88 1.32
C LYS A 96 1.98 -19.25 0.39
N LEU A 97 1.61 -18.98 -0.86
CA LEU A 97 2.48 -18.29 -1.82
C LEU A 97 2.81 -16.87 -1.38
N GLU A 98 1.86 -16.16 -0.78
CA GLU A 98 2.08 -14.83 -0.22
C GLU A 98 3.06 -14.86 0.96
N ALA A 99 2.95 -15.86 1.84
CA ALA A 99 3.89 -16.06 2.93
C ALA A 99 5.31 -16.42 2.44
N GLU A 100 5.43 -17.36 1.50
CA GLU A 100 6.71 -17.72 0.87
C GLU A 100 7.34 -16.52 0.15
N ARG A 101 6.53 -15.72 -0.54
CA ARG A 101 6.99 -14.48 -1.17
C ARG A 101 7.50 -13.46 -0.15
N ALA A 102 6.84 -13.34 1.00
CA ALA A 102 7.27 -12.42 2.06
C ALA A 102 8.65 -12.82 2.63
N ASP A 103 8.86 -14.12 2.88
CA ASP A 103 10.13 -14.66 3.37
C ASP A 103 11.26 -14.47 2.34
N LEU A 104 11.02 -14.77 1.07
CA LEU A 104 11.99 -14.53 0.00
C LEU A 104 12.34 -13.05 -0.15
N LEU A 105 11.37 -12.15 -0.01
CA LEU A 105 11.62 -10.70 -0.05
C LEU A 105 12.49 -10.25 1.13
N GLU A 106 12.31 -10.85 2.31
CA GLU A 106 13.16 -10.60 3.46
C GLU A 106 14.60 -11.08 3.23
N GLN A 107 14.77 -12.30 2.72
CA GLN A 107 16.09 -12.85 2.39
C GLN A 107 16.81 -11.99 1.33
N VAL A 108 16.11 -11.63 0.24
CA VAL A 108 16.66 -10.75 -0.80
C VAL A 108 17.06 -9.41 -0.21
N ARG A 109 16.27 -8.84 0.71
CA ARG A 109 16.60 -7.57 1.37
C ARG A 109 17.92 -7.64 2.15
N PHE A 110 18.15 -8.73 2.89
CA PHE A 110 19.41 -8.94 3.61
C PHE A 110 20.61 -9.07 2.67
N LEU A 111 20.43 -9.75 1.54
CA LEU A 111 21.49 -9.98 0.56
C LEU A 111 21.72 -8.79 -0.39
N ARG A 112 20.87 -7.77 -0.34
CA ARG A 112 20.92 -6.67 -1.28
C ARG A 112 22.07 -5.73 -0.95
N ASN A 113 23.21 -5.93 -1.61
CA ASN A 113 24.35 -5.02 -1.54
C ASN A 113 24.26 -3.94 -2.62
N PRO A 114 24.49 -2.66 -2.28
CA PRO A 114 24.52 -1.61 -3.27
C PRO A 114 25.73 -1.78 -4.22
N PRO A 115 25.67 -1.27 -5.45
CA PRO A 115 26.76 -1.37 -6.42
C PRO A 115 28.08 -0.81 -5.87
N ALA A 116 29.20 -1.47 -6.15
CA ALA A 116 30.52 -0.99 -5.76
C ALA A 116 30.82 0.37 -6.40
N GLY A 117 31.35 1.32 -5.62
CA GLY A 117 31.67 2.68 -6.09
C GLY A 117 30.48 3.66 -6.12
N SER A 118 29.27 3.23 -5.72
CA SER A 118 28.12 4.13 -5.59
C SER A 118 28.29 5.17 -4.48
N SER A 119 27.72 6.35 -4.69
CA SER A 119 27.69 7.40 -3.66
C SER A 119 26.81 7.00 -2.47
N LEU A 120 27.01 7.59 -1.28
CA LEU A 120 26.16 7.34 -0.11
C LEU A 120 24.67 7.54 -0.42
N ARG A 121 24.35 8.58 -1.21
CA ARG A 121 22.99 8.87 -1.65
C ARG A 121 22.41 7.73 -2.50
N GLU A 122 23.19 7.22 -3.46
CA GLU A 122 22.77 6.10 -4.32
C GLU A 122 22.57 4.83 -3.51
N LYS A 123 23.49 4.53 -2.57
CA LYS A 123 23.35 3.39 -1.66
C LYS A 123 22.05 3.46 -0.87
N LEU A 124 21.73 4.64 -0.32
CA LEU A 124 20.51 4.86 0.45
C LEU A 124 19.25 4.81 -0.42
N ALA A 125 19.27 5.40 -1.62
CA ALA A 125 18.14 5.32 -2.56
C ALA A 125 17.88 3.89 -3.05
N TYR A 126 18.95 3.12 -3.25
CA TYR A 126 18.86 1.69 -3.56
C TYR A 126 18.33 0.89 -2.35
N LEU A 127 18.95 1.11 -1.19
CA LEU A 127 18.53 0.91 0.22
C LEU A 127 17.02 0.93 0.50
N PHE A 128 16.45 2.09 0.25
CA PHE A 128 15.17 2.46 0.81
C PHE A 128 14.41 3.18 -0.30
N PRO A 129 14.01 2.45 -1.36
CA PRO A 129 13.39 3.06 -2.52
C PRO A 129 12.05 3.69 -2.13
N TYR A 130 11.79 4.87 -2.67
CA TYR A 130 10.48 5.52 -2.52
C TYR A 130 9.42 4.73 -3.25
N ASN A 131 8.27 4.55 -2.61
CA ASN A 131 7.07 4.08 -3.29
C ASN A 131 5.93 5.08 -3.10
N GLU A 132 5.71 5.91 -4.11
CA GLU A 132 4.61 6.89 -4.18
C GLU A 132 3.24 6.23 -4.06
N ASN A 133 3.08 5.06 -4.67
CA ASN A 133 1.83 4.29 -4.66
C ASN A 133 1.71 3.39 -3.41
N GLY A 134 2.73 3.36 -2.56
CA GLY A 134 2.73 2.60 -1.32
C GLY A 134 1.68 3.12 -0.33
N LYS A 135 1.13 2.21 0.46
CA LYS A 135 0.34 2.59 1.64
C LYS A 135 1.24 3.27 2.67
N PHE A 136 0.66 4.15 3.46
CA PHE A 136 1.36 4.76 4.58
C PHE A 136 1.79 3.66 5.58
N PRO A 137 3.08 3.55 5.95
CA PRO A 137 3.52 2.53 6.91
C PRO A 137 2.90 2.77 8.28
N ALA A 138 2.15 1.80 8.79
CA ALA A 138 1.48 1.90 10.08
C ALA A 138 2.42 1.52 11.24
N TYR A 139 3.51 2.28 11.41
CA TYR A 139 4.45 2.13 12.52
C TYR A 139 4.50 3.41 13.36
N ILE A 140 4.60 3.26 14.67
CA ILE A 140 4.87 4.33 15.64
C ILE A 140 6.19 4.00 16.33
N TRP A 141 7.15 4.90 16.20
CA TRP A 141 8.48 4.82 16.76
C TRP A 141 8.60 5.80 17.91
N GLN A 142 9.01 5.33 19.08
CA GLN A 142 9.34 6.20 20.21
C GLN A 142 10.69 5.82 20.78
N THR A 143 11.38 6.78 21.39
CA THR A 143 12.59 6.52 22.16
C THR A 143 12.43 7.03 23.57
N TRP A 144 13.01 6.30 24.52
CA TRP A 144 13.13 6.74 25.91
C TRP A 144 14.32 6.09 26.58
N LYS A 145 14.89 6.75 27.59
CA LYS A 145 16.06 6.25 28.29
C LYS A 145 15.89 4.84 28.87
N TYR A 146 14.68 4.50 29.32
CA TYR A 146 14.37 3.22 29.95
C TYR A 146 13.32 2.45 29.15
N GLY A 147 13.32 1.12 29.28
CA GLY A 147 12.31 0.25 28.65
C GLY A 147 10.99 0.21 29.43
N LEU A 148 9.91 -0.28 28.80
CA LEU A 148 8.56 -0.37 29.38
C LEU A 148 8.46 -1.16 30.69
N ASN A 149 9.35 -2.14 30.87
CA ASN A 149 9.38 -3.02 32.03
C ASN A 149 10.29 -2.49 33.15
N ASP A 150 10.88 -1.31 32.99
CA ASP A 150 11.73 -0.68 33.99
C ASP A 150 10.90 0.25 34.88
N ASP A 151 11.00 0.11 36.21
CA ASP A 151 10.29 0.97 37.16
C ASP A 151 10.67 2.46 37.00
N ARG A 152 11.85 2.75 36.45
CA ARG A 152 12.33 4.12 36.18
C ARG A 152 11.69 4.75 34.95
N PHE A 153 10.88 4.01 34.18
CA PHE A 153 10.17 4.54 33.01
C PHE A 153 9.29 5.73 33.38
N GLY A 154 8.65 5.67 34.55
CA GLY A 154 7.74 6.69 35.07
C GLY A 154 6.31 6.50 34.60
N GLU A 155 5.37 6.60 35.54
CA GLU A 155 3.94 6.32 35.31
C GLU A 155 3.31 7.24 34.25
N LYS A 156 3.64 8.53 34.28
CA LYS A 156 3.16 9.52 33.30
C LYS A 156 3.55 9.17 31.86
N PHE A 157 4.79 8.70 31.66
CA PHE A 157 5.27 8.32 30.33
C PHE A 157 4.63 7.01 29.88
N LYS A 158 4.37 6.09 30.82
CA LYS A 158 3.66 4.83 30.53
C LYS A 158 2.23 5.08 30.08
N GLU A 159 1.55 6.03 30.73
CA GLU A 159 0.23 6.46 30.30
C GLU A 159 0.26 7.06 28.88
N GLY A 160 1.21 7.95 28.60
CA GLY A 160 1.39 8.54 27.28
C GLY A 160 1.63 7.50 26.19
N GLU A 161 2.53 6.55 26.45
CA GLU A 161 2.81 5.41 25.56
C GLU A 161 1.57 4.56 25.31
N THR A 162 0.82 4.20 26.37
CA THR A 162 -0.41 3.41 26.24
C THR A 162 -1.49 4.14 25.44
N GLN A 163 -1.55 5.47 25.52
CA GLN A 163 -2.49 6.27 24.72
C GLN A 163 -2.16 6.22 23.21
N TRP A 164 -0.89 6.16 22.82
CA TRP A 164 -0.49 5.98 21.42
C TRP A 164 -0.99 4.66 20.85
N ALA A 165 -0.77 3.55 21.58
CA ALA A 165 -1.27 2.24 21.19
C ALA A 165 -2.81 2.21 21.13
N SER A 166 -3.48 2.77 22.15
CA SER A 166 -4.94 2.75 22.26
C SER A 166 -5.64 3.55 21.17
N LYS A 167 -5.11 4.73 20.79
CA LYS A 167 -5.70 5.57 19.74
C LYS A 167 -5.38 5.10 18.33
N ASN A 168 -4.38 4.24 18.15
CA ASN A 168 -3.92 3.77 16.86
C ASN A 168 -3.88 2.23 16.80
N PRO A 169 -5.03 1.53 16.95
CA PRO A 169 -5.05 0.06 17.06
C PRO A 169 -4.57 -0.69 15.80
N GLY A 170 -4.45 -0.01 14.66
CA GLY A 170 -3.89 -0.56 13.42
C GLY A 170 -2.40 -0.30 13.23
N PHE A 171 -1.73 0.35 14.18
CA PHE A 171 -0.31 0.67 14.10
C PHE A 171 0.51 -0.28 14.98
N VAL A 172 1.68 -0.66 14.49
CA VAL A 172 2.70 -1.34 15.29
C VAL A 172 3.47 -0.26 16.04
N HIS A 173 3.46 -0.35 17.36
CA HIS A 173 4.13 0.62 18.24
C HIS A 173 5.38 -0.02 18.84
N GLU A 174 6.53 0.57 18.56
CA GLU A 174 7.82 0.13 19.07
C GLU A 174 8.51 1.27 19.86
N LEU A 175 8.90 0.95 21.10
CA LEU A 175 9.69 1.81 21.96
C LEU A 175 11.14 1.29 22.01
N PHE A 176 12.08 2.17 21.72
CA PHE A 176 13.51 1.90 21.84
C PHE A 176 14.13 2.61 23.04
N ASN A 177 15.03 1.92 23.71
CA ASN A 177 15.92 2.51 24.70
C ASN A 177 17.32 2.79 24.15
N ASP A 178 18.15 3.45 24.95
CA ASP A 178 19.51 3.85 24.60
C ASP A 178 20.36 2.69 24.05
N ASP A 179 20.17 1.48 24.57
CA ASP A 179 20.92 0.29 24.16
C ASP A 179 20.35 -0.35 22.89
N THR A 180 19.02 -0.47 22.80
CA THR A 180 18.33 -1.15 21.69
C THR A 180 18.29 -0.29 20.42
N SER A 181 18.30 1.04 20.55
CA SER A 181 18.32 1.96 19.41
C SER A 181 19.59 1.75 18.57
N GLY A 182 20.74 1.59 19.22
CA GLY A 182 22.02 1.38 18.56
C GLY A 182 22.01 0.07 17.76
N VAL A 183 21.64 -1.04 18.41
CA VAL A 183 21.54 -2.36 17.76
C VAL A 183 20.61 -2.31 16.55
N PHE A 184 19.47 -1.63 16.69
CA PHE A 184 18.50 -1.48 15.61
C PHE A 184 19.06 -0.71 14.41
N ILE A 185 19.80 0.39 14.64
CA ILE A 185 20.47 1.15 13.56
C ILE A 185 21.54 0.31 12.87
N HIS A 186 22.36 -0.43 13.62
CA HIS A 186 23.36 -1.33 13.04
C HIS A 186 22.72 -2.37 12.12
N HIS A 187 21.61 -2.96 12.57
CA HIS A 187 20.87 -3.93 11.78
C HIS A 187 20.25 -3.29 10.52
N LEU A 188 19.64 -2.12 10.65
CA LEU A 188 19.00 -1.40 9.54
C LEU A 188 19.97 -0.98 8.44
N TYR A 189 21.18 -0.56 8.82
CA TYR A 189 22.18 0.05 7.93
C TYR A 189 23.43 -0.81 7.74
N ILE A 190 23.33 -2.13 7.93
CA ILE A 190 24.47 -3.06 7.79
C ILE A 190 25.18 -2.93 6.42
N ASN A 191 24.41 -2.64 5.36
CA ASN A 191 24.92 -2.47 3.99
C ASN A 191 25.36 -1.02 3.68
N VAL A 192 25.35 -0.12 4.68
CA VAL A 192 25.79 1.29 4.60
C VAL A 192 26.62 1.65 5.84
N PRO A 193 27.85 1.13 5.97
CA PRO A 193 28.68 1.32 7.16
C PRO A 193 28.99 2.80 7.46
N GLU A 194 28.91 3.69 6.46
CA GLU A 194 29.09 5.13 6.65
C GLU A 194 28.03 5.74 7.59
N VAL A 195 26.79 5.25 7.53
CA VAL A 195 25.70 5.71 8.42
C VAL A 195 25.92 5.22 9.85
N ILE A 196 26.32 3.96 10.00
CA ILE A 196 26.64 3.35 11.30
C ILE A 196 27.78 4.13 11.96
N LYS A 197 28.87 4.36 11.21
CA LYS A 197 30.01 5.12 11.69
C LYS A 197 29.62 6.53 12.11
N ALA A 198 28.80 7.22 11.32
CA ALA A 198 28.30 8.55 11.68
C ALA A 198 27.49 8.53 12.97
N TYR A 199 26.63 7.52 13.17
CA TYR A 199 25.85 7.34 14.39
C TYR A 199 26.72 7.08 15.61
N GLU A 200 27.74 6.24 15.49
CA GLU A 200 28.68 5.92 16.58
C GLU A 200 29.56 7.10 16.99
N LEU A 201 29.96 7.94 16.02
CA LEU A 201 30.81 9.12 16.25
C LEU A 201 30.11 10.24 17.01
N LEU A 202 28.79 10.20 17.15
CA LEU A 202 28.06 11.22 17.90
C LEU A 202 28.41 11.15 19.40
N PRO A 203 28.84 12.26 20.02
CA PRO A 203 29.40 12.24 21.38
C PRO A 203 28.34 12.14 22.48
N ASN A 204 27.08 12.48 22.18
CA ASN A 204 26.01 12.54 23.17
C ASN A 204 24.84 11.65 22.73
N ILE A 205 24.24 10.94 23.69
CA ILE A 205 23.07 10.10 23.49
C ILE A 205 21.87 10.88 22.92
N ILE A 206 21.70 12.14 23.30
CA ILE A 206 20.64 13.02 22.79
C ILE A 206 20.79 13.19 21.28
N LEU A 207 22.01 13.48 20.81
CA LEU A 207 22.30 13.60 19.38
C LEU A 207 22.08 12.28 18.64
N LYS A 208 22.40 11.14 19.29
CA LYS A 208 22.12 9.81 18.72
C LYS A 208 20.63 9.58 18.56
N MET A 209 19.80 9.98 19.53
CA MET A 209 18.34 9.85 19.43
C MET A 209 17.74 10.79 18.39
N ASP A 210 18.25 12.02 18.29
CA ASP A 210 17.87 12.94 17.23
C ASP A 210 18.21 12.38 15.85
N PHE A 211 19.37 11.75 15.69
CA PHE A 211 19.73 11.11 14.44
C PHE A 211 18.91 9.83 14.18
N PHE A 212 18.67 9.02 15.22
CA PHE A 212 17.83 7.82 15.16
C PHE A 212 16.46 8.13 14.58
N ARG A 213 15.80 9.21 15.04
CA ARG A 213 14.51 9.69 14.53
C ARG A 213 14.51 9.79 13.01
N TYR A 214 15.51 10.44 12.44
CA TYR A 214 15.60 10.60 10.98
C TYR A 214 15.93 9.29 10.27
N LEU A 215 16.80 8.47 10.84
CA LEU A 215 17.19 7.18 10.25
C LEU A 215 16.02 6.18 10.21
N VAL A 216 15.30 6.01 11.32
CA VAL A 216 14.16 5.07 11.36
C VAL A 216 13.05 5.51 10.41
N LEU A 217 12.73 6.80 10.38
CA LEU A 217 11.75 7.35 9.45
C LEU A 217 12.19 7.18 8.00
N TYR A 218 13.46 7.45 7.69
CA TYR A 218 13.99 7.27 6.35
C TYR A 218 13.85 5.82 5.85
N ALA A 219 14.24 4.86 6.69
CA ALA A 219 14.31 3.46 6.29
C ALA A 219 12.97 2.71 6.38
N LYS A 220 12.16 2.97 7.42
CA LYS A 220 10.91 2.25 7.69
C LYS A 220 9.67 3.07 7.34
N GLY A 221 9.78 4.40 7.34
CA GLY A 221 8.63 5.30 7.30
C GLY A 221 7.81 5.23 8.59
N GLY A 222 6.57 5.69 8.53
CA GLY A 222 5.67 5.68 9.69
C GLY A 222 5.75 6.98 10.48
N VAL A 223 5.48 6.91 11.77
CA VAL A 223 5.41 8.05 12.68
C VAL A 223 6.46 7.91 13.75
N TYR A 224 7.25 8.94 13.97
CA TYR A 224 8.05 9.06 15.18
C TYR A 224 7.35 10.02 16.12
N ALA A 225 7.30 9.71 17.41
CA ALA A 225 6.85 10.62 18.46
C ALA A 225 7.77 10.56 19.68
N ASP A 226 8.04 11.71 20.31
CA ASP A 226 8.68 11.70 21.63
C ASP A 226 7.72 11.08 22.67
N VAL A 227 8.25 10.40 23.70
CA VAL A 227 7.43 9.69 24.70
C VAL A 227 6.59 10.63 25.58
N ASP A 228 7.02 11.88 25.70
CA ASP A 228 6.34 12.93 26.45
C ASP A 228 5.23 13.61 25.64
N THR A 229 5.05 13.23 24.38
CA THR A 229 4.03 13.76 23.49
C THR A 229 2.77 12.91 23.57
N MET A 230 1.62 13.53 23.83
CA MET A 230 0.33 12.84 23.88
C MET A 230 -0.42 12.94 22.53
N PRO A 231 -0.97 11.83 22.03
CA PRO A 231 -1.76 11.84 20.79
C PRO A 231 -3.17 12.36 21.08
N LEU A 232 -3.48 13.60 20.70
CA LEU A 232 -4.83 14.14 20.88
C LEU A 232 -5.86 13.43 19.99
N GLN A 233 -5.46 13.08 18.76
CA GLN A 233 -6.26 12.37 17.77
C GLN A 233 -5.44 11.27 17.08
N PRO A 234 -6.10 10.23 16.53
CA PRO A 234 -5.42 9.17 15.76
C PRO A 234 -4.60 9.73 14.59
N VAL A 235 -3.49 9.07 14.26
CA VAL A 235 -2.59 9.44 13.16
C VAL A 235 -3.31 9.62 11.81
N PRO A 236 -4.26 8.74 11.41
CA PRO A 236 -4.97 8.93 10.14
C PRO A 236 -5.73 10.25 10.03
N ASN A 237 -6.09 10.86 11.16
CA ASN A 237 -6.86 12.10 11.21
C ASN A 237 -5.98 13.35 11.16
N TRP A 238 -4.65 13.21 11.13
CA TRP A 238 -3.74 14.35 11.02
C TRP A 238 -3.71 14.94 9.61
N ILE A 239 -4.16 14.17 8.62
CA ILE A 239 -4.25 14.60 7.24
C ILE A 239 -5.63 15.25 7.04
N PRO A 240 -5.70 16.54 6.71
CA PRO A 240 -6.99 17.18 6.46
C PRO A 240 -7.66 16.57 5.22
N GLU A 241 -8.99 16.51 5.23
CA GLU A 241 -9.80 15.81 4.22
C GLU A 241 -9.59 16.33 2.78
N ASN A 242 -9.12 17.57 2.64
CA ASN A 242 -8.82 18.19 1.35
C ASN A 242 -7.47 17.77 0.75
N VAL A 243 -6.66 16.98 1.45
CA VAL A 243 -5.36 16.49 0.97
C VAL A 243 -5.38 14.98 0.84
N SER A 244 -5.02 14.48 -0.35
CA SER A 244 -4.90 13.04 -0.58
C SER A 244 -3.75 12.46 0.26
N PRO A 245 -3.98 11.41 1.08
CA PRO A 245 -2.91 10.73 1.80
C PRO A 245 -1.83 10.13 0.87
N LYS A 246 -2.15 9.95 -0.43
CA LYS A 246 -1.19 9.44 -1.40
C LYS A 246 -0.15 10.48 -1.82
N SER A 247 -0.51 11.77 -1.81
CA SER A 247 0.38 12.86 -2.24
C SER A 247 1.30 13.38 -1.15
N ILE A 248 1.12 12.94 0.10
CA ILE A 248 1.93 13.40 1.23
C ILE A 248 3.18 12.53 1.37
N GLY A 249 4.35 13.14 1.21
CA GLY A 249 5.65 12.51 1.49
C GLY A 249 6.07 12.61 2.96
N MET A 250 5.75 13.72 3.62
CA MET A 250 6.12 13.97 5.01
C MET A 250 5.14 14.92 5.71
N ILE A 251 4.85 14.67 6.98
CA ILE A 251 4.21 15.63 7.90
C ILE A 251 5.19 15.87 9.04
N ILE A 252 5.38 17.12 9.40
CA ILE A 252 6.24 17.51 10.52
C ILE A 252 5.40 18.31 11.52
N GLY A 253 5.36 17.87 12.77
CA GLY A 253 4.77 18.62 13.88
C GLY A 253 5.74 19.68 14.39
N ILE A 254 5.28 20.90 14.60
CA ILE A 254 6.09 22.00 15.16
C ILE A 254 5.89 22.01 16.68
N GLN A 255 6.95 21.86 17.48
CA GLN A 255 6.85 21.85 18.95
C GLN A 255 6.84 23.25 19.57
N ASN A 256 7.65 24.16 19.05
CA ASN A 256 7.85 25.47 19.63
C ASN A 256 7.96 26.51 18.52
N ASP A 257 6.99 27.42 18.47
CA ASP A 257 7.07 28.61 17.63
C ASP A 257 7.66 29.74 18.47
N ALA A 258 8.94 30.03 18.25
CA ALA A 258 9.67 31.02 19.02
C ALA A 258 9.19 32.43 18.66
N ASN A 259 8.12 32.90 19.32
CA ASN A 259 7.59 34.26 19.21
C ASN A 259 8.44 35.31 19.96
N ASN A 260 9.78 35.18 19.94
CA ASN A 260 10.69 36.12 20.56
C ASN A 260 11.27 37.08 19.51
N PRO A 261 11.13 38.42 19.66
CA PRO A 261 11.75 39.40 18.76
C PRO A 261 13.27 39.23 18.61
N ASP A 262 13.93 38.66 19.63
CA ASP A 262 15.37 38.40 19.69
C ASP A 262 15.74 36.93 19.35
N TRP A 263 14.89 36.20 18.63
CA TRP A 263 15.15 34.78 18.26
C TRP A 263 16.53 34.54 17.63
N LYS A 264 17.08 35.53 16.92
CA LYS A 264 18.44 35.50 16.33
C LYS A 264 19.57 35.46 17.34
N LYS A 265 19.33 35.88 18.59
CA LYS A 265 20.31 35.85 19.70
C LYS A 265 20.23 34.56 20.51
N ILE A 266 19.20 33.74 20.29
CA ILE A 266 19.06 32.43 20.93
C ILE A 266 19.97 31.47 20.14
N THR A 267 21.13 31.16 20.72
CA THR A 267 22.22 30.37 20.10
C THR A 267 21.80 28.96 19.69
N TYR A 268 20.64 28.46 20.14
CA TYR A 268 20.09 27.17 19.72
C TYR A 268 18.58 27.28 19.51
N ILE A 269 18.15 27.62 18.29
CA ILE A 269 16.82 27.22 17.84
C ILE A 269 16.96 25.77 17.39
N VAL A 270 16.74 24.85 18.33
CA VAL A 270 16.52 23.45 17.98
C VAL A 270 15.09 23.39 17.44
N TYR A 271 14.94 23.22 16.13
CA TYR A 271 13.66 22.78 15.57
C TYR A 271 13.45 21.34 16.03
N ASN A 272 12.90 21.21 17.23
CA ASN A 272 12.59 19.93 17.80
C ASN A 272 11.23 19.52 17.21
N PHE A 273 11.25 18.46 16.43
CA PHE A 273 10.07 17.93 15.77
C PHE A 273 9.60 16.74 16.61
N PRO A 274 8.62 16.96 17.50
CA PRO A 274 8.20 15.95 18.45
C PRO A 274 7.43 14.85 17.71
N ILE A 275 7.00 15.12 16.48
CA ILE A 275 6.27 14.22 15.60
C ILE A 275 6.81 14.36 14.17
N GLY A 276 7.27 13.25 13.61
CA GLY A 276 7.64 13.14 12.20
C GLY A 276 6.89 12.00 11.54
N VAL A 277 6.08 12.29 10.52
CA VAL A 277 5.33 11.31 9.73
C VAL A 277 6.00 11.21 8.38
N PHE A 278 6.51 10.05 8.01
CA PHE A 278 7.25 9.90 6.76
C PHE A 278 6.71 8.75 5.92
N LYS A 279 6.32 9.09 4.69
CA LYS A 279 6.04 8.10 3.65
C LYS A 279 7.36 7.86 2.90
N ARG A 280 8.08 6.83 3.34
CA ARG A 280 9.39 6.31 2.84
C ARG A 280 10.07 7.12 1.72
N SER A 281 10.99 8.03 2.05
CA SER A 281 12.03 8.67 1.22
C SER A 281 11.57 9.47 -0.01
N LEU A 282 11.55 10.79 0.09
CA LEU A 282 11.77 11.70 -1.04
C LEU A 282 13.29 11.93 -1.20
N VAL A 283 13.88 11.40 -2.27
CA VAL A 283 15.13 11.96 -2.81
C VAL A 283 14.78 12.58 -4.15
N THR A 284 14.39 13.84 -4.12
CA THR A 284 14.27 14.65 -5.34
C THR A 284 15.67 14.91 -5.88
N GLN A 285 15.90 14.53 -7.14
CA GLN A 285 17.01 15.06 -7.94
C GLN A 285 16.86 16.58 -8.04
N SER A 286 17.93 17.30 -7.72
CA SER A 286 18.15 18.69 -8.16
C SER A 286 19.14 18.68 -9.31
#